data_AF-A0A1H9AJH2-F1
#
_entry.id   AF-A0A1H9AJH2-F1
#
_cell.length_a   1.000
_cell.length_b   1.000
_cell.length_c   1.000
_cell.angle_alpha   90.00
_cell.angle_beta   90.00
_cell.angle_gamma   90.00
#
_symmetry.space_group_name_H-M   'P 1'
#
loop_
_entity.id
_entity.type
_entity.pdbx_description
1 polymer ?
#
loop_
_entity_poly.entity_id
_entity_poly.type
_entity_poly.pdbx_seq_one_letter_code
_entity_poly.pdbx_strand_id
1 'polypeptide(L)'
;MRSWWRGQRLGRSLRRALRERTALRARPWEEDLLHWAKDGSLHGRLVPPTHGRLRARLPLRRRLSTTSDGWCPAWSDEVQRQYLPDQEA
;
A
#
# COMPACT_ATOMS: atom_id res chain seq x y z
N MET A 1 -14.57 16.49 -29.36
CA MET A 1 -13.94 15.17 -29.13
C MET A 1 -12.76 15.24 -28.13
N ARG A 2 -12.97 15.64 -26.86
CA ARG A 2 -11.88 15.76 -25.86
C ARG A 2 -12.17 15.11 -24.48
N SER A 3 -13.33 14.48 -24.28
CA SER A 3 -13.76 13.91 -22.99
C SER A 3 -13.42 12.43 -22.79
N TRP A 4 -13.30 11.64 -23.87
CA TRP A 4 -13.03 10.20 -23.82
C TRP A 4 -11.69 9.83 -23.17
N TRP A 5 -10.67 10.67 -23.33
CA TRP A 5 -9.33 10.43 -22.80
C TRP A 5 -9.22 10.58 -21.27
N ARG A 6 -10.15 11.29 -20.61
CA ARG A 6 -10.13 11.49 -19.15
C ARG A 6 -10.71 10.30 -18.39
N GLY A 7 -11.83 9.75 -18.84
CA GLY A 7 -12.47 8.58 -18.21
C GLY A 7 -11.59 7.32 -18.25
N GLN A 8 -10.90 7.09 -19.38
CA GLN A 8 -9.98 5.96 -19.51
C GLN A 8 -8.76 6.07 -18.58
N ARG A 9 -8.30 7.30 -18.30
CA ARG A 9 -7.14 7.56 -17.44
C ARG A 9 -7.45 7.29 -15.97
N LEU A 10 -8.65 7.65 -15.51
CA LEU A 10 -9.15 7.31 -14.17
C LEU A 10 -9.30 5.79 -14.00
N GLY A 11 -9.79 5.09 -15.02
CA GLY A 11 -9.86 3.62 -15.00
C GLY A 11 -8.48 2.96 -14.91
N ARG A 12 -7.45 3.54 -15.53
CA ARG A 12 -6.07 3.03 -15.44
C ARG A 12 -5.44 3.28 -14.07
N SER A 13 -5.65 4.45 -13.46
CA SER A 13 -5.11 4.73 -12.12
C SER A 13 -5.74 3.85 -11.05
N LEU A 14 -7.06 3.64 -11.11
CA LEU A 14 -7.76 2.74 -10.18
C LEU A 14 -7.27 1.29 -10.32
N ARG A 15 -7.20 0.77 -11.56
CA ARG A 15 -6.69 -0.60 -11.79
C ARG A 15 -5.25 -0.77 -11.30
N ARG A 16 -4.42 0.25 -11.46
CA ARG A 16 -3.05 0.24 -10.95
C ARG A 16 -3.05 0.19 -9.41
N ALA A 17 -3.82 1.04 -8.75
CA ALA A 17 -3.93 1.05 -7.29
C ALA A 17 -4.40 -0.31 -6.77
N LEU A 18 -5.45 -0.90 -7.35
CA LEU A 18 -5.94 -2.22 -6.97
C LEU A 18 -4.87 -3.30 -7.13
N ARG A 19 -4.13 -3.32 -8.24
CA ARG A 19 -3.02 -4.27 -8.44
C ARG A 19 -1.92 -4.11 -7.40
N GLU A 20 -1.54 -2.88 -7.08
CA GLU A 20 -0.54 -2.60 -6.04
C GLU A 20 -1.03 -3.08 -4.67
N ARG A 21 -2.29 -2.82 -4.32
CA ARG A 21 -2.89 -3.29 -3.05
C ARG A 21 -2.97 -4.82 -2.99
N THR A 22 -3.41 -5.49 -4.05
CA THR A 22 -3.43 -6.98 -4.11
C THR A 22 -2.03 -7.57 -3.96
N ALA A 23 -1.04 -6.99 -4.65
CA ALA A 23 0.34 -7.48 -4.58
C ALA A 23 0.95 -7.30 -3.18
N LEU A 24 0.54 -6.27 -2.46
CA LEU A 24 0.98 -5.98 -1.10
C LEU A 24 0.32 -6.90 -0.07
N ARG A 25 -1.00 -7.16 -0.21
CA ARG A 25 -1.71 -8.14 0.64
C ARG A 25 -1.17 -9.56 0.54
N ALA A 26 -0.55 -9.91 -0.59
CA ALA A 26 0.10 -11.20 -0.78
C ALA A 26 1.43 -11.33 0.00
N ARG A 27 1.89 -10.28 0.70
CA ARG A 27 3.16 -10.23 1.41
C ARG A 27 3.00 -9.62 2.81
N PRO A 28 2.23 -10.27 3.69
CA PRO A 28 1.93 -9.74 5.03
C PRO A 28 3.19 -9.49 5.87
N TRP A 29 4.28 -10.23 5.63
CA TRP A 29 5.56 -10.01 6.31
C TRP A 29 6.22 -8.66 6.01
N GLU A 30 5.85 -7.98 4.90
CA GLU A 30 6.39 -6.65 4.59
C GLU A 30 5.74 -5.54 5.46
N GLU A 31 4.60 -5.82 6.12
CA GLU A 31 3.94 -4.86 7.02
C GLU A 31 4.71 -4.64 8.33
N ASP A 32 5.45 -5.64 8.79
CA ASP A 32 6.30 -5.49 9.97
C ASP A 32 7.38 -4.41 9.75
N LEU A 33 7.74 -4.08 8.50
CA LEU A 33 8.73 -3.06 8.18
C LEU A 33 8.18 -1.65 8.42
N LEU A 34 8.98 -0.76 9.01
CA LEU A 34 8.67 0.66 9.25
C LEU A 34 8.13 1.31 7.96
N HIS A 35 6.85 1.66 7.99
CA HIS A 35 6.14 2.19 6.83
C HIS A 35 5.04 3.16 7.24
N TRP A 36 4.88 4.18 6.41
CA TRP A 36 3.98 5.30 6.66
C TRP A 36 2.81 5.27 5.69
N ALA A 37 1.61 5.18 6.25
CA ALA A 37 0.38 5.37 5.52
C ALA A 37 0.26 6.82 5.00
N LYS A 38 -0.69 7.05 4.10
CA LYS A 38 -0.88 8.33 3.41
C LYS A 38 -1.25 9.46 4.37
N ASP A 39 -1.93 9.14 5.46
CA ASP A 39 -2.29 10.03 6.55
C ASP A 39 -1.10 10.42 7.45
N GLY A 40 0.07 9.80 7.25
CA GLY A 40 1.24 10.00 8.08
C GLY A 40 1.25 9.13 9.33
N SER A 41 0.43 8.08 9.41
CA SER A 41 0.48 7.09 10.48
C SER A 41 1.59 6.07 10.22
N LEU A 42 2.34 5.68 11.26
CA LEU A 42 3.36 4.63 11.20
C LEU A 42 2.74 3.29 11.61
N HIS A 43 2.79 2.28 10.74
CA HIS A 43 2.20 0.96 11.00
C HIS A 43 3.22 -0.17 11.18
N GLY A 44 4.46 0.03 10.71
CA GLY A 44 5.54 -0.94 10.91
C GLY A 44 6.35 -0.71 12.17
N ARG A 45 7.23 -1.66 12.49
CA ARG A 45 8.11 -1.63 13.68
C ARG A 45 9.58 -2.02 13.41
N LEU A 46 9.84 -2.70 12.30
CA LEU A 46 11.16 -3.20 11.92
C LEU A 46 11.84 -2.27 10.92
N VAL A 47 13.09 -1.88 11.15
CA VAL A 47 13.83 -1.09 10.17
C VAL A 47 14.06 -1.94 8.91
N PRO A 48 13.67 -1.48 7.70
CA PRO A 48 13.98 -2.21 6.48
C PRO A 48 15.50 -2.33 6.32
N PRO A 49 16.03 -3.47 5.85
CA PRO A 49 17.48 -3.66 5.73
C PRO A 49 18.11 -2.56 4.86
N THR A 50 18.97 -1.75 5.47
CA THR A 50 19.55 -0.55 4.87
C THR A 50 20.85 -0.80 4.11
N HIS A 51 21.57 -1.90 4.37
CA HIS A 51 22.86 -2.22 3.77
C HIS A 51 22.98 -3.68 3.30
N GLY A 52 23.59 -3.88 2.11
CA GLY A 52 23.92 -5.20 1.56
C GLY A 52 23.09 -5.61 0.35
N ARG A 53 23.60 -6.56 -0.43
CA ARG A 53 23.16 -7.07 -1.75
C ARG A 53 21.65 -7.34 -1.92
N LEU A 54 20.85 -7.31 -0.85
CA LEU A 54 19.39 -7.35 -0.87
C LEU A 54 18.74 -6.13 -1.53
N ARG A 55 19.34 -4.93 -1.44
CA ARG A 55 18.90 -3.75 -2.23
C ARG A 55 19.13 -3.89 -3.73
N ALA A 56 20.02 -4.79 -4.16
CA ALA A 56 20.33 -5.03 -5.57
C ALA A 56 19.42 -6.09 -6.22
N ARG A 57 18.78 -6.95 -5.42
CA ARG A 57 17.80 -7.94 -5.91
C ARG A 57 16.35 -7.48 -5.77
N LEU A 58 16.07 -6.57 -4.85
CA LEU A 58 14.78 -5.90 -4.75
C LEU A 58 14.88 -4.59 -5.53
N PRO A 59 14.11 -4.40 -6.62
CA PRO A 59 14.22 -3.21 -7.44
C PRO A 59 14.07 -1.97 -6.55
N LEU A 60 14.94 -0.99 -6.76
CA LEU A 60 15.12 0.27 -6.05
C LEU A 60 13.89 1.20 -6.14
N ARG A 61 12.71 0.68 -5.86
CA ARG A 61 11.45 1.39 -5.93
C ARG A 61 10.91 1.46 -4.52
N ARG A 62 10.98 2.69 -3.99
CA ARG A 62 10.10 3.29 -2.99
C ARG A 62 9.14 2.29 -2.35
N ARG A 63 9.20 2.17 -1.03
CA ARG A 63 8.06 1.71 -0.22
C ARG A 63 7.58 0.31 -0.62
N LEU A 64 8.36 -0.73 -0.34
CA LEU A 64 7.86 -2.11 -0.55
C LEU A 64 6.63 -2.42 0.33
N SER A 65 6.51 -1.71 1.45
CA SER A 65 5.44 -1.82 2.43
C SER A 65 4.25 -0.85 2.23
N THR A 66 4.27 0.03 1.21
CA THR A 66 3.10 0.86 0.85
C THR A 66 2.96 1.02 -0.66
N THR A 67 1.73 1.15 -1.15
CA THR A 67 1.46 1.41 -2.57
C THR A 67 1.92 2.82 -2.98
N SER A 68 1.88 3.12 -4.28
CA SER A 68 2.28 4.41 -4.80
C SER A 68 1.40 5.59 -4.35
N ASP A 69 0.17 5.32 -3.92
CA ASP A 69 -0.74 6.27 -3.27
C ASP A 69 -0.59 6.31 -1.73
N GLY A 70 0.35 5.55 -1.16
CA GLY A 70 0.64 5.54 0.28
C GLY A 70 -0.29 4.64 1.10
N TRP A 71 -0.97 3.67 0.49
CA TRP A 71 -1.81 2.71 1.20
C TRP A 71 -0.98 1.52 1.72
N CYS A 72 -1.32 0.99 2.89
CA CYS A 72 -0.88 -0.31 3.40
C CYS A 72 -2.09 -1.12 3.92
N PRO A 73 -1.95 -2.46 4.06
CA PRO A 73 -3.05 -3.28 4.57
C PRO A 73 -3.43 -2.96 6.02
N ALA A 74 -2.47 -2.69 6.91
CA ALA A 74 -2.72 -2.26 8.29
C ALA A 74 -3.65 -1.03 8.39
N TRP A 75 -3.49 -0.04 7.49
CA TRP A 75 -4.41 1.09 7.39
C TRP A 75 -5.83 0.68 7.04
N SER A 76 -5.98 -0.31 6.16
CA SER A 76 -7.30 -0.85 5.81
C SER A 76 -7.97 -1.51 7.02
N ASP A 77 -7.21 -2.27 7.80
CA ASP A 77 -7.72 -2.94 9.00
C ASP A 77 -8.09 -1.92 10.08
N GLU A 78 -7.30 -0.86 10.25
CA GLU A 78 -7.60 0.25 11.15
C GLU A 78 -8.87 1.00 10.74
N VAL A 79 -8.98 1.40 9.47
CA VAL A 79 -10.18 2.05 8.93
C VAL A 79 -11.39 1.13 9.06
N GLN A 80 -11.24 -0.16 8.80
CA GLN A 80 -12.33 -1.12 8.96
C GLN A 80 -12.80 -1.17 10.42
N ARG A 81 -11.90 -1.30 11.40
CA ARG A 81 -12.28 -1.27 12.83
C ARG A 81 -12.92 0.04 13.25
N GLN A 82 -12.47 1.17 12.69
CA GLN A 82 -12.95 2.50 13.05
C GLN A 82 -14.37 2.78 12.51
N TYR A 83 -14.64 2.41 11.26
CA TYR A 83 -15.88 2.81 10.57
C TYR A 83 -16.87 1.68 10.35
N LEU A 84 -16.44 0.44 10.50
CA LEU A 84 -17.26 -0.77 10.45
C LEU A 84 -16.97 -1.59 11.71
N PRO A 85 -17.25 -1.05 12.92
CA PRO A 85 -17.13 -1.86 14.12
C PRO A 85 -18.02 -3.08 13.93
N ASP A 86 -17.45 -4.26 14.23
CA ASP A 86 -18.13 -5.54 14.12
C ASP A 86 -19.56 -5.36 14.65
N GLN A 87 -20.54 -5.53 13.76
CA GLN A 87 -21.92 -5.69 14.20
C GLN A 87 -21.93 -7.07 14.86
N GLU A 88 -21.65 -7.12 16.16
CA GLU A 88 -21.80 -8.34 16.95
C GLU A 88 -23.17 -8.94 16.65
N ALA A 89 -23.16 -10.18 16.17
CA ALA A 89 -24.33 -11.03 16.01
C ALA A 89 -24.49 -11.91 17.25
#